data_AF-A0AA44CA03-F1
#
_entry.id   AF-A0AA44CA03-F1
#
_cell.length_a   1.000
_cell.length_b   1.000
_cell.length_c   1.000
_cell.angle_alpha   90.00
_cell.angle_beta   90.00
_cell.angle_gamma   90.00
#
_symmetry.space_group_name_H-M   'P 1'
#
loop_
_entity.id
_entity.type
_entity.pdbx_description
1 polymer ?
#
loop_
_entity_poly.entity_id
_entity_poly.type
_entity_poly.pdbx_seq_one_letter_code
_entity_poly.pdbx_strand_id
1 'polypeptide(L)'
;MIKAMDVLLRQWGQERVAPEWEAAVRSPLGDTEQWMGGGRATGGGAGLGPLVAYAQHSRVYQLVDEALRSLGSSRDAGGLGGYGARLYTLAKVRYVHVGEAPSVAAQLAELKISERAYRAQVDALHRELAVRIGQALKGGVAA
;
A
#
# COMPACT_ATOMS: atom_id res chain seq x y z
N MET A 1 15.16 6.57 15.99
CA MET A 1 14.73 6.54 14.57
C MET A 1 15.62 5.64 13.72
N ILE A 2 15.05 4.69 12.97
CA ILE A 2 15.81 3.74 12.12
C ILE A 2 15.81 4.27 10.68
N LYS A 3 16.97 4.71 10.17
CA LYS A 3 17.08 5.36 8.83
C LYS A 3 16.53 4.48 7.69
N ALA A 4 16.85 3.20 7.70
CA ALA A 4 16.38 2.26 6.67
C ALA A 4 14.85 2.15 6.63
N MET A 5 14.18 2.17 7.78
CA MET A 5 12.71 2.12 7.85
C MET A 5 12.08 3.42 7.33
N ASP A 6 12.69 4.57 7.61
CA ASP A 6 12.21 5.85 7.07
C ASP A 6 12.27 5.87 5.54
N VAL A 7 13.32 5.31 4.94
CA VAL A 7 13.44 5.18 3.47
C VAL A 7 12.36 4.26 2.90
N LEU A 8 12.17 3.07 3.48
CA LEU A 8 11.14 2.13 3.02
C LEU A 8 9.73 2.71 3.14
N LEU A 9 9.44 3.44 4.23
CA LEU A 9 8.15 4.08 4.43
C LEU A 9 7.91 5.23 3.46
N ARG A 10 8.94 6.02 3.13
CA ARG A 10 8.85 7.03 2.07
C ARG A 10 8.54 6.40 0.72
N GLN A 11 9.26 5.35 0.35
CA GLN A 11 9.02 4.62 -0.91
C GLN A 11 7.60 4.05 -0.94
N TRP A 12 7.17 3.35 0.11
CA TRP A 12 5.80 2.84 0.26
C TRP A 12 4.76 3.94 0.10
N GLY A 13 5.00 5.10 0.74
CA GLY A 13 4.10 6.25 0.67
C GLY A 13 3.97 6.82 -0.74
N GLN A 14 5.09 6.95 -1.47
CA GLN A 14 5.10 7.43 -2.86
C GLN A 14 4.40 6.45 -3.80
N GLU A 15 4.72 5.15 -3.74
CA GLU A 15 4.07 4.12 -4.56
C GLU A 15 2.57 3.99 -4.25
N ARG A 16 2.13 4.36 -3.04
CA ARG A 16 0.70 4.41 -2.67
C ARG A 16 -0.03 5.57 -3.35
N VAL A 17 0.63 6.72 -3.48
CA VAL A 17 0.04 7.95 -4.03
C VAL A 17 0.03 7.91 -5.55
N ALA A 18 1.11 7.43 -6.15
CA ALA A 18 1.29 7.34 -7.59
C ALA A 18 1.73 5.92 -7.97
N PRO A 19 0.81 4.94 -7.96
CA PRO A 19 1.12 3.60 -8.46
C PRO A 19 1.43 3.66 -9.95
N GLU A 20 2.31 2.76 -10.40
CA GLU A 20 2.48 2.53 -11.83
C GLU A 20 1.23 1.81 -12.33
N TRP A 21 0.59 2.34 -13.38
CA TRP A 21 -0.60 1.75 -13.97
C TRP A 21 -0.20 0.87 -15.14
N GLU A 22 -0.44 -0.43 -15.05
CA GLU A 22 -0.33 -1.32 -16.19
C GLU A 22 -1.70 -1.43 -16.86
N ALA A 23 -1.73 -1.14 -18.16
CA ALA A 23 -2.91 -1.39 -18.97
C ALA A 23 -3.14 -2.90 -19.06
N ALA A 24 -4.34 -3.38 -18.77
CA ALA A 24 -4.68 -4.78 -19.02
C ALA A 24 -4.39 -5.11 -20.49
N VAL A 25 -3.48 -6.05 -20.73
CA VAL A 25 -3.27 -6.62 -22.05
C VAL A 25 -4.58 -7.31 -22.44
N ARG A 26 -5.25 -6.77 -23.47
CA ARG A 26 -6.44 -7.43 -24.04
C ARG A 26 -6.06 -8.86 -24.41
N SER A 27 -6.81 -9.83 -23.91
CA SER A 27 -6.65 -11.22 -24.32
C SER A 27 -6.78 -11.30 -25.85
N PRO A 28 -5.80 -11.89 -26.57
CA PRO A 28 -5.85 -12.02 -28.02
C PRO A 28 -6.97 -12.97 -28.50
N LEU A 29 -7.66 -13.66 -27.58
CA LEU A 29 -8.73 -14.60 -27.90
C LEU A 29 -10.09 -13.92 -28.16
N GLY A 30 -10.21 -12.60 -27.94
CA GLY A 30 -11.47 -11.87 -28.11
C GLY A 30 -12.58 -12.36 -27.17
N ASP A 31 -13.68 -11.63 -27.08
CA ASP A 31 -14.85 -12.09 -26.34
C ASP A 31 -15.32 -13.43 -26.93
N THR A 32 -15.38 -14.46 -26.10
CA THR A 32 -15.86 -15.80 -26.47
C THR A 32 -17.31 -15.81 -26.96
N GLU A 33 -18.04 -14.71 -26.74
CA GLU A 33 -19.35 -14.46 -27.36
C GLU A 33 -19.30 -14.32 -28.88
N GLN A 34 -18.14 -13.99 -29.46
CA GLN A 34 -17.96 -13.93 -30.92
C GLN A 34 -17.78 -15.33 -31.56
N TRP A 35 -17.45 -16.36 -30.76
CA TRP A 35 -17.20 -17.72 -31.25
C TRP A 35 -18.41 -18.67 -31.13
N MET A 36 -19.40 -18.33 -30.30
CA MET A 36 -20.65 -19.10 -30.16
C MET A 36 -21.73 -18.45 -31.03
N GLY A 37 -21.72 -18.81 -32.31
CA GLY A 37 -22.46 -18.16 -33.38
C GLY A 37 -23.90 -17.75 -33.06
N GLY A 38 -24.17 -16.46 -33.25
CA GLY A 38 -25.53 -15.91 -33.18
C GLY A 38 -25.59 -14.45 -33.60
N GLY A 39 -25.91 -14.19 -34.87
CA GLY A 39 -26.51 -12.91 -35.28
C GLY A 39 -25.61 -11.96 -36.06
N ARG A 40 -26.00 -11.72 -37.31
CA ARG A 40 -25.54 -10.62 -38.15
C ARG A 40 -25.81 -9.28 -37.44
N ALA A 41 -24.76 -8.52 -37.15
CA ALA A 41 -24.86 -7.08 -36.91
C ALA A 41 -23.79 -6.35 -37.73
N THR A 42 -24.26 -5.65 -38.75
CA THR A 42 -23.57 -4.65 -39.55
C THR A 42 -23.10 -3.47 -38.68
N GLY A 43 -21.82 -3.13 -38.76
CA GLY A 43 -21.26 -1.78 -38.63
C GLY A 43 -21.52 -0.98 -37.34
N GLY A 44 -20.44 -0.68 -36.62
CA GLY A 44 -20.37 0.52 -35.77
C GLY A 44 -19.80 0.29 -34.38
N GLY A 45 -18.70 0.98 -34.09
CA GLY A 45 -18.22 1.24 -32.74
C GLY A 45 -17.01 0.42 -32.34
N ALA A 46 -15.82 1.05 -32.41
CA ALA A 46 -14.67 0.63 -31.64
C ALA A 46 -15.09 0.60 -30.16
N GLY A 47 -15.32 -0.61 -29.64
CA GLY A 47 -15.66 -0.83 -28.24
C GLY A 47 -14.47 -0.43 -27.37
N LEU A 48 -14.43 0.85 -27.00
CA LEU A 48 -13.72 1.34 -25.82
C LEU A 48 -14.51 0.86 -24.60
N GLY A 49 -14.49 -0.44 -24.33
CA GLY A 49 -14.80 -0.93 -22.99
C GLY A 49 -13.80 -0.32 -22.01
N PRO A 50 -14.18 -0.07 -20.74
CA PRO A 50 -13.27 0.52 -19.76
C PRO A 50 -11.98 -0.29 -19.72
N LEU A 51 -10.86 0.34 -20.07
CA LEU A 51 -9.55 -0.26 -19.83
C LEU A 51 -9.43 -0.42 -18.32
N VAL A 52 -9.52 -1.67 -17.85
CA VAL A 52 -9.25 -1.98 -16.46
C VAL A 52 -7.74 -1.88 -16.28
N ALA A 53 -7.25 -0.70 -15.88
CA ALA A 53 -5.87 -0.52 -15.48
C ALA A 53 -5.71 -1.02 -14.04
N TYR A 54 -4.67 -1.80 -13.78
CA TYR A 54 -4.34 -2.26 -12.43
C TYR A 54 -3.10 -1.52 -11.93
N ALA A 55 -3.13 -1.10 -10.67
CA ALA A 55 -1.98 -0.54 -9.99
C ALA A 55 -0.95 -1.64 -9.76
N GLN A 56 0.19 -1.54 -10.43
CA GLN A 56 1.38 -2.31 -10.12
C GLN A 56 2.09 -1.68 -8.92
N HIS A 57 2.41 -2.54 -7.96
CA HIS A 57 3.15 -2.18 -6.77
C HIS A 57 4.38 -3.05 -6.66
N SER A 58 5.52 -2.47 -6.27
CA SER A 58 6.75 -3.22 -6.10
C SER A 58 6.60 -4.30 -5.02
N ARG A 59 7.48 -5.31 -5.05
CA ARG A 59 7.54 -6.32 -3.98
C ARG A 59 7.84 -5.68 -2.62
N VAL A 60 8.61 -4.61 -2.61
CA VAL A 60 8.93 -3.83 -1.40
C VAL A 60 7.68 -3.16 -0.86
N TYR A 61 6.88 -2.53 -1.71
CA TYR A 61 5.59 -1.96 -1.30
C TYR A 61 4.69 -3.03 -0.68
N GLN A 62 4.51 -4.17 -1.34
CA GLN A 62 3.62 -5.23 -0.86
C GLN A 62 4.06 -5.72 0.53
N LEU A 63 5.37 -5.92 0.71
CA LEU A 63 5.94 -6.35 1.99
C LEU A 63 5.70 -5.31 3.10
N VAL A 64 5.94 -4.04 2.81
CA VAL A 64 5.75 -2.95 3.79
C VAL A 64 4.27 -2.74 4.10
N ASP A 65 3.39 -2.77 3.08
CA ASP A 65 1.96 -2.58 3.25
C ASP A 65 1.32 -3.70 4.06
N GLU A 66 1.70 -4.96 3.79
CA GLU A 66 1.24 -6.11 4.57
C GLU A 66 1.76 -6.04 6.02
N ALA A 67 3.05 -5.71 6.21
CA ALA A 67 3.61 -5.55 7.55
C ALA A 67 2.89 -4.44 8.34
N LEU A 68 2.57 -3.32 7.69
CA LEU A 68 1.80 -2.22 8.28
C LEU A 68 0.36 -2.62 8.64
N ARG A 69 -0.34 -3.34 7.75
CA ARG A 69 -1.70 -3.84 8.01
C ARG A 69 -1.72 -4.83 9.17
N SER A 70 -0.73 -5.73 9.22
CA SER A 70 -0.61 -6.75 10.27
C SER A 70 -0.45 -6.15 11.68
N LEU A 71 0.03 -4.90 11.80
CA LEU A 71 0.08 -4.20 13.09
C LEU A 71 -1.32 -4.07 13.70
N GLY A 72 -2.34 -3.82 12.87
CA GLY A 72 -3.72 -3.63 13.31
C GLY A 72 -4.43 -4.92 13.72
N SER A 73 -3.87 -6.10 13.42
CA SER A 73 -4.43 -7.40 13.79
C SER A 73 -4.59 -7.55 15.30
N SER A 74 -5.45 -8.49 15.73
CA SER A 74 -5.61 -8.82 17.14
C SER A 74 -4.30 -9.30 17.76
N ARG A 75 -4.20 -9.24 19.09
CA ARG A 75 -3.01 -9.70 19.81
C ARG A 75 -2.78 -11.20 19.62
N ASP A 76 -3.86 -11.98 19.52
CA ASP A 76 -3.82 -13.42 19.29
C ASP A 76 -3.24 -13.76 17.91
N ALA A 77 -3.40 -12.87 16.93
CA ALA A 77 -2.79 -12.98 15.61
C ALA A 77 -1.38 -12.34 15.52
N GLY A 78 -0.76 -11.99 16.66
CA GLY A 78 0.56 -11.34 16.69
C GLY A 78 0.56 -9.84 16.35
N GLY A 79 -0.63 -9.23 16.29
CA GLY A 79 -0.79 -7.79 16.09
C GLY A 79 -0.75 -6.98 17.38
N LEU A 80 -0.85 -5.66 17.23
CA LEU A 80 -0.88 -4.68 18.33
C LEU A 80 -2.29 -4.11 18.56
N GLY A 81 -3.31 -4.66 17.89
CA GLY A 81 -4.70 -4.21 17.94
C GLY A 81 -4.84 -2.72 17.65
N GLY A 82 -5.63 -2.03 18.47
CA GLY A 82 -5.89 -0.59 18.32
C GLY A 82 -4.63 0.28 18.40
N TYR A 83 -3.54 -0.18 19.05
CA TYR A 83 -2.27 0.54 18.99
C TYR A 83 -1.62 0.44 17.61
N GLY A 84 -1.62 -0.75 16.99
CA GLY A 84 -1.10 -0.91 15.64
C GLY A 84 -1.91 -0.18 14.59
N ALA A 85 -3.24 -0.12 14.73
CA ALA A 85 -4.09 0.71 13.87
C ALA A 85 -3.74 2.20 13.96
N ARG A 86 -3.35 2.69 15.14
CA ARG A 86 -2.82 4.05 15.32
C ARG A 86 -1.48 4.24 14.64
N LEU A 87 -0.55 3.28 14.76
CA LEU A 87 0.74 3.34 14.06
C LEU A 87 0.57 3.31 12.53
N TYR A 88 -0.38 2.53 12.01
CA TYR A 88 -0.71 2.55 10.59
C TYR A 88 -1.29 3.89 10.15
N THR A 89 -2.16 4.49 10.96
CA THR A 89 -2.69 5.84 10.71
C THR A 89 -1.57 6.88 10.70
N LEU A 90 -0.65 6.84 11.67
CA LEU A 90 0.54 7.69 11.70
C LEU A 90 1.38 7.53 10.42
N ALA A 91 1.60 6.30 9.95
CA ALA A 91 2.36 6.05 8.73
C ALA A 91 1.70 6.70 7.51
N LYS A 92 0.37 6.61 7.37
CA LYS A 92 -0.36 7.26 6.29
C LYS A 92 -0.19 8.79 6.34
N VAL A 93 -0.45 9.41 7.49
CA VAL A 93 -0.34 10.88 7.65
C VAL A 93 1.06 11.38 7.32
N ARG A 94 2.10 10.64 7.72
CA ARG A 94 3.49 11.07 7.58
C ARG A 94 4.07 10.83 6.18
N TYR A 95 3.70 9.74 5.51
CA TYR A 95 4.39 9.28 4.29
C TYR A 95 3.51 9.27 3.04
N VAL A 96 2.18 9.33 3.16
CA VAL A 96 1.25 9.26 2.02
C VAL A 96 0.70 10.66 1.74
N HIS A 97 1.34 11.38 0.82
CA HIS A 97 0.92 12.72 0.40
C HIS A 97 1.28 12.97 -1.08
N VAL A 98 0.43 13.75 -1.76
CA VAL A 98 0.70 14.25 -3.10
C VAL A 98 1.57 15.51 -2.97
N GLY A 99 2.74 15.53 -3.61
CA GLY A 99 3.63 16.69 -3.59
C GLY A 99 4.43 16.81 -2.29
N GLU A 100 4.56 18.04 -1.76
CA GLU A 100 5.38 18.31 -0.59
C GLU A 100 4.87 17.63 0.69
N ALA A 101 5.81 17.17 1.52
CA ALA A 101 5.47 16.53 2.78
C ALA A 101 4.82 17.53 3.75
N PRO A 102 3.71 17.17 4.43
CA PRO A 102 3.07 18.05 5.39
C PRO A 102 4.03 18.40 6.52
N SER A 103 3.98 19.64 7.01
CA SER A 103 4.80 20.07 8.14
C SER A 103 4.49 19.22 9.39
N VAL A 104 5.46 19.08 10.30
CA VAL A 104 5.25 18.33 11.54
C VAL A 104 4.07 18.90 12.33
N ALA A 105 3.88 20.22 12.35
CA ALA A 105 2.74 20.87 13.00
C ALA A 105 1.40 20.43 12.40
N ALA A 106 1.29 20.35 11.07
CA ALA A 106 0.09 19.88 10.40
C ALA A 106 -0.20 18.41 10.72
N GLN A 107 0.83 17.55 10.73
CA GLN A 107 0.69 16.14 11.09
C GLN A 107 0.23 15.95 12.55
N LEU A 108 0.76 16.74 13.49
CA LEU A 108 0.35 16.72 14.90
C LEU A 108 -1.11 17.14 15.07
N ALA A 109 -1.53 18.18 14.34
CA ALA A 109 -2.91 18.66 14.35
C ALA A 109 -3.88 17.61 13.80
N GLU A 110 -3.52 16.95 12.70
CA GLU A 110 -4.33 15.89 12.09
C GLU A 110 -4.48 14.67 13.03
N LEU A 111 -3.38 14.25 13.65
CA LEU A 111 -3.36 13.11 14.56
C LEU A 111 -3.94 13.43 15.95
N LYS A 112 -4.11 14.71 16.28
CA LYS A 112 -4.57 15.21 17.59
C LYS A 112 -3.72 14.68 18.75
N ILE A 113 -2.40 14.70 18.59
CA ILE A 113 -1.44 14.23 19.61
C ILE A 113 -0.37 15.28 19.92
N SER A 114 0.25 15.15 21.09
CA SER A 114 1.40 15.97 21.46
C SER A 114 2.65 15.58 20.68
N GLU A 115 3.60 16.50 20.55
CA GLU A 115 4.88 16.23 19.88
C GLU A 115 5.66 15.07 20.54
N ARG A 116 5.64 14.98 21.87
CA ARG A 116 6.26 13.87 22.60
C ARG A 116 5.64 12.53 22.22
N ALA A 117 4.31 12.45 22.16
CA ALA A 117 3.60 11.24 21.77
C ALA A 117 3.91 10.87 20.30
N TYR A 118 3.94 11.86 19.42
CA TYR A 118 4.30 11.67 18.01
C TYR A 118 5.70 11.08 17.85
N ARG A 119 6.73 11.67 18.48
CA ARG A 119 8.11 11.15 18.41
C ARG A 119 8.19 9.70 18.92
N ALA A 120 7.52 9.41 20.04
CA ALA A 120 7.48 8.06 20.59
C ALA A 120 6.78 7.05 19.66
N GLN A 121 5.68 7.46 19.00
CA GLN A 121 4.97 6.61 18.05
C GLN A 121 5.76 6.41 16.75
N VAL A 122 6.51 7.40 16.26
CA VAL A 122 7.41 7.23 15.11
C VAL A 122 8.52 6.22 15.43
N ASP A 123 9.13 6.29 16.61
CA ASP A 123 10.14 5.31 17.02
C ASP A 123 9.54 3.92 17.25
N ALA A 124 8.31 3.83 17.77
CA ALA A 124 7.60 2.57 17.88
C ALA A 124 7.28 1.97 16.50
N LEU A 125 6.75 2.76 15.57
CA LEU A 125 6.47 2.35 14.20
C LEU A 125 7.71 1.75 13.54
N HIS A 126 8.85 2.43 13.61
CA HIS A 126 10.09 1.93 13.02
C HIS A 126 10.57 0.60 13.63
N ARG A 127 10.48 0.45 14.96
CA ARG A 127 10.90 -0.80 15.63
C ARG A 127 9.99 -1.97 15.27
N GLU A 128 8.68 -1.76 15.35
CA GLU A 128 7.68 -2.80 15.08
C GLU A 128 7.69 -3.25 13.61
N LEU A 129 7.95 -2.32 12.69
CA LEU A 129 8.08 -2.62 11.28
C LEU A 129 9.39 -3.37 10.98
N ALA A 130 10.51 -2.97 11.58
CA ALA A 130 11.80 -3.66 11.41
C ALA A 130 11.73 -5.12 11.87
N VAL A 131 11.05 -5.41 12.98
CA VAL A 131 10.84 -6.78 13.47
C VAL A 131 10.06 -7.60 12.45
N ARG A 132 8.93 -7.08 11.96
CA ARG A 132 8.04 -7.80 11.04
C ARG A 132 8.68 -8.04 9.67
N ILE A 133 9.30 -7.02 9.10
CA ILE A 133 10.04 -7.15 7.84
C ILE A 133 11.20 -8.15 8.02
N GLY A 134 11.94 -8.06 9.12
CA GLY A 134 13.02 -9.01 9.42
C GLY A 134 12.54 -10.46 9.54
N GLN A 135 11.36 -10.69 10.14
CA GLN A 135 10.73 -12.01 10.23
C GLN A 135 10.27 -12.51 8.86
N ALA A 136 9.61 -11.67 8.08
CA ALA A 136 9.14 -12.02 6.74
C ALA A 136 10.29 -12.39 5.79
N LEU A 137 11.40 -11.65 5.85
CA LEU A 137 12.60 -11.95 5.08
C LEU A 137 13.25 -13.28 5.52
N LYS A 138 13.28 -13.57 6.83
CA LYS A 138 13.80 -14.86 7.32
C LYS A 138 12.90 -16.05 6.96
N GLY A 139 11.57 -15.86 7.03
CA GLY A 139 10.60 -16.88 6.66
C GLY A 139 10.58 -17.20 5.17
N GLY A 140 10.85 -16.21 4.31
CA GLY A 140 10.94 -16.39 2.86
C GLY A 140 12.24 -17.07 2.37
N VAL A 141 13.25 -17.21 3.23
CA VAL A 141 14.52 -17.92 2.89
C VAL A 141 14.42 -19.43 3.18
N ALA A 142 13.37 -19.87 3.88
CA ALA A 142 13.15 -21.27 4.26
C ALA A 142 12.11 -22.00 3.39
N ALA A 143 11.63 -21.38 2.30
CA ALA A 143 10.63 -21.94 1.39
C ALA A 143 11.23 -22.27 0.03
#